data_AF-A0A1A6GMR3-F1
#
_entry.id   AF-A0A1A6GMR3-F1
#
_cell.length_a   1.000
_cell.length_b   1.000
_cell.length_c   1.000
_cell.angle_alpha   90.00
_cell.angle_beta   90.00
_cell.angle_gamma   90.00
#
_symmetry.space_group_name_H-M   'P 1'
#
loop_
_entity.id
_entity.type
_entity.pdbx_description
1 polymer ?
#
loop_
_entity_poly.entity_id
_entity_poly.type
_entity_poly.pdbx_seq_one_letter_code
_entity_poly.pdbx_strand_id
1 'polypeptide(L)'
;MSLYRLYQKKAHLIEIQVNRGTMAENLYWAPERLDQQVPVNQVFGQDEMIDVIRVTKRKDYKGKIYKIGRDYLKKDGKMIKKNASTDYDSSNKSIKPLCGFVRYGEVTNDFVMRKGCVVGTKKGVLTLCKSMLMQTK
;
A
#
# COMPACT_ATOMS: atom_id res chain seq x y z
N MET A 1 2.37 -10.34 -11.55
CA MET A 1 1.15 -10.19 -10.72
C MET A 1 0.69 -11.56 -10.19
N SER A 2 1.60 -12.39 -9.67
CA SER A 2 1.28 -13.76 -9.19
C SER A 2 0.77 -13.79 -7.75
N LEU A 3 1.14 -12.78 -6.95
CA LEU A 3 0.78 -12.63 -5.54
C LEU A 3 -0.70 -12.29 -5.30
N TYR A 4 -1.47 -12.00 -6.36
CA TYR A 4 -2.89 -11.70 -6.28
C TYR A 4 -3.72 -12.80 -6.93
N ARG A 5 -4.83 -13.19 -6.30
CA ARG A 5 -5.85 -14.05 -6.92
C ARG A 5 -6.77 -13.23 -7.84
N LEU A 6 -6.16 -12.51 -8.77
CA LEU A 6 -6.87 -11.83 -9.86
C LEU A 6 -6.68 -12.63 -11.17
N TYR A 7 -7.61 -12.40 -12.10
CA TYR A 7 -7.55 -12.98 -13.44
C TYR A 7 -6.33 -12.46 -14.22
N GLN A 8 -6.04 -11.17 -14.11
CA GLN A 8 -4.88 -10.55 -14.74
C GLN A 8 -3.57 -11.05 -14.10
N LYS A 9 -2.71 -11.66 -14.91
CA LYS A 9 -1.37 -12.13 -14.50
C LYS A 9 -0.23 -11.20 -14.93
N LYS A 10 -0.44 -10.44 -16.00
CA LYS A 10 0.50 -9.46 -16.54
C LYS A 10 0.82 -8.40 -15.49
N ALA A 11 2.11 -8.11 -15.30
CA ALA A 11 2.56 -7.07 -14.39
C ALA A 11 2.25 -5.67 -14.96
N HIS A 12 2.09 -4.71 -14.05
CA HIS A 12 1.99 -3.30 -14.39
C HIS A 12 3.40 -2.69 -14.31
N LEU A 13 3.82 -2.07 -15.42
CA LEU A 13 5.06 -1.31 -15.49
C LEU A 13 4.69 0.16 -15.24
N ILE A 14 5.40 0.80 -14.32
CA ILE A 14 5.18 2.18 -13.90
C ILE A 14 6.54 2.83 -13.70
N GLU A 15 6.67 4.08 -14.12
CA GLU A 15 7.83 4.93 -13.85
C GLU A 15 7.63 5.66 -12.52
N ILE A 16 8.66 5.65 -11.67
CA ILE A 16 8.65 6.32 -10.38
C ILE A 16 9.87 7.22 -10.32
N GLN A 17 9.62 8.52 -10.13
CA GLN A 17 10.68 9.52 -9.98
C GLN A 17 11.40 9.35 -8.63
N VAL A 18 12.73 9.41 -8.64
CA VAL A 18 13.57 9.39 -7.43
C VAL A 18 13.98 10.82 -7.10
N ASN A 19 13.62 11.27 -5.90
CA ASN A 19 13.91 12.62 -5.40
C ASN A 19 14.87 12.54 -4.20
N ARG A 20 16.15 12.23 -4.42
CA ARG A 20 17.19 12.12 -3.37
C ARG A 20 18.38 13.07 -3.63
N GLY A 21 18.15 14.38 -3.52
CA GLY A 21 19.25 15.36 -3.58
C GLY A 21 19.75 15.61 -5.01
N THR A 22 21.04 15.42 -5.25
CA THR A 22 21.67 15.71 -6.55
C THR A 22 21.42 14.60 -7.59
N MET A 23 21.55 14.92 -8.89
CA MET A 23 21.40 13.94 -9.97
C MET A 23 22.41 12.79 -9.84
N ALA A 24 23.63 13.10 -9.38
CA ALA A 24 24.67 12.10 -9.18
C ALA A 24 24.25 11.06 -8.12
N GLU A 25 23.73 11.51 -6.97
CA GLU A 25 23.23 10.62 -5.92
C GLU A 25 22.10 9.70 -6.42
N ASN A 26 21.17 10.25 -7.21
CA ASN A 26 20.10 9.45 -7.81
C ASN A 26 20.66 8.36 -8.75
N LEU A 27 21.69 8.67 -9.54
CA LEU A 27 22.32 7.75 -10.49
C LEU A 27 23.09 6.62 -9.79
N TYR A 28 23.75 6.90 -8.66
CA TYR A 28 24.41 5.85 -7.88
C TYR A 28 23.42 5.01 -7.08
N TRP A 29 22.32 5.60 -6.63
CA TRP A 29 21.31 4.91 -5.82
C TRP A 29 20.43 3.93 -6.60
N ALA A 30 20.03 4.27 -7.84
CA ALA A 30 19.06 3.47 -8.59
C ALA A 30 19.57 2.06 -8.96
N PRO A 31 20.83 1.86 -9.41
CA PRO A 31 21.36 0.53 -9.73
C PRO A 31 21.40 -0.42 -8.54
N GLU A 32 21.73 0.06 -7.34
CA GLU A 32 21.80 -0.76 -6.11
C GLU A 32 20.46 -1.38 -5.72
N ARG A 33 19.36 -0.79 -6.21
CA ARG A 33 17.97 -1.19 -5.93
C ARG A 33 17.37 -2.08 -7.00
N LEU A 34 18.09 -2.32 -8.10
CA LEU A 34 17.63 -3.25 -9.14
C LEU A 34 17.46 -4.65 -8.54
N ASP A 35 16.43 -5.37 -9.01
CA ASP A 35 16.01 -6.69 -8.53
C ASP A 35 15.58 -6.79 -7.05
N GLN A 36 15.63 -5.69 -6.29
CA GLN A 36 15.14 -5.65 -4.92
C GLN A 36 13.65 -5.29 -4.85
N GLN A 37 12.92 -5.95 -3.97
CA GLN A 37 11.53 -5.58 -3.69
C GLN A 37 11.48 -4.34 -2.80
N VAL A 38 10.72 -3.32 -3.23
CA VAL A 38 10.48 -2.11 -2.43
C VAL A 38 9.17 -2.29 -1.64
N PRO A 39 9.23 -2.46 -0.30
CA PRO A 39 8.02 -2.57 0.51
C PRO A 39 7.34 -1.21 0.68
N VAL A 40 6.01 -1.22 0.82
CA VAL A 40 5.21 0.01 0.95
C VAL A 40 5.60 0.85 2.16
N ASN A 41 5.96 0.19 3.27
CA ASN A 41 6.41 0.83 4.50
C ASN A 41 7.74 1.59 4.38
N GLN A 42 8.50 1.37 3.30
CA GLN A 42 9.70 2.15 3.01
C GLN A 42 9.39 3.47 2.28
N VAL A 43 8.28 3.50 1.54
CA VAL A 43 7.89 4.66 0.73
C VAL A 43 6.99 5.60 1.52
N PHE A 44 6.02 5.05 2.25
CA PHE A 44 5.02 5.83 2.98
C PHE A 44 5.10 5.58 4.48
N GLY A 45 4.89 6.64 5.26
CA GLY A 45 4.70 6.58 6.70
C GLY A 45 3.24 6.41 7.11
N GLN A 46 3.02 5.93 8.32
CA GLN A 46 1.71 6.05 8.95
C GLN A 46 1.39 7.53 9.18
N ASP A 47 0.12 7.91 9.06
CA ASP A 47 -0.34 9.29 9.18
C ASP A 47 0.20 10.26 8.10
N GLU A 48 0.82 9.77 7.04
CA GLU A 48 1.24 10.57 5.90
C GLU A 48 0.04 10.87 4.98
N MET A 49 0.00 12.09 4.42
CA MET A 49 -1.00 12.49 3.44
C MET A 49 -0.57 12.01 2.05
N ILE A 50 -1.42 11.22 1.40
CA ILE A 50 -1.17 10.68 0.08
C ILE A 50 -2.27 11.07 -0.90
N ASP A 51 -1.88 11.11 -2.16
CA ASP A 51 -2.77 11.33 -3.28
C ASP A 51 -2.99 9.99 -4.00
N VAL A 52 -4.24 9.70 -4.34
CA VAL A 52 -4.61 8.46 -5.05
C VAL A 52 -4.98 8.79 -6.48
N ILE A 53 -4.20 8.26 -7.42
CA ILE A 53 -4.35 8.48 -8.85
C ILE A 53 -4.97 7.25 -9.49
N ARG A 54 -6.05 7.47 -10.24
CA ARG A 54 -6.66 6.48 -11.13
C ARG A 54 -7.53 7.17 -12.18
N VAL A 55 -7.79 6.47 -13.27
CA VAL A 55 -8.76 6.90 -14.28
C VAL A 55 -10.14 7.06 -13.66
N THR A 56 -10.67 8.29 -13.70
CA THR A 56 -12.00 8.66 -13.22
C THR A 56 -12.58 9.78 -14.08
N LYS A 57 -13.87 10.07 -13.89
CA LYS A 57 -14.53 11.21 -14.53
C LYS A 57 -14.29 12.57 -13.81
N ARG A 58 -13.71 12.60 -12.59
CA ARG A 58 -13.53 13.83 -11.75
C ARG A 58 -12.39 13.72 -10.71
N LYS A 59 -11.87 14.89 -10.29
CA LYS A 59 -10.81 15.24 -9.29
C LYS A 59 -10.13 14.13 -8.47
N ASP A 60 -8.83 14.32 -8.26
CA ASP A 60 -7.96 13.52 -7.39
C ASP A 60 -8.43 13.53 -5.93
N TYR A 61 -8.37 12.35 -5.29
CA TYR A 61 -8.80 12.18 -3.90
C TYR A 61 -7.59 12.13 -2.98
N LYS A 62 -7.47 13.19 -2.16
CA LYS A 62 -6.44 13.29 -1.12
C LYS A 62 -6.90 12.63 0.16
N GLY A 63 -6.05 11.88 0.85
CA GLY A 63 -6.40 11.39 2.18
C GLY A 63 -5.23 10.82 2.94
N LYS A 64 -5.37 10.85 4.26
CA LYS A 64 -4.35 10.38 5.19
C LYS A 64 -4.27 8.86 5.19
N ILE A 65 -3.06 8.32 5.23
CA ILE A 65 -2.83 6.93 5.59
C ILE A 65 -3.18 6.77 7.07
N TYR A 66 -4.19 5.97 7.36
CA TYR A 66 -4.60 5.65 8.73
C TYR A 66 -3.71 4.57 9.34
N LYS A 67 -3.38 3.53 8.56
CA LYS A 67 -2.55 2.40 9.02
C LYS A 67 -1.85 1.74 7.86
N ILE A 68 -0.60 1.32 8.08
CA ILE A 68 0.13 0.43 7.19
C ILE A 68 0.20 -0.93 7.87
N GLY A 69 -0.44 -1.93 7.28
CA GLY A 69 -0.46 -3.29 7.78
C GLY A 69 0.52 -4.16 7.02
N ARG A 70 1.31 -4.95 7.75
CA ARG A 70 2.15 -5.99 7.15
C ARG A 70 1.37 -7.28 6.92
N ASP A 71 1.88 -8.10 6.01
CA ASP A 71 1.46 -9.48 5.75
C ASP A 71 1.52 -10.31 7.04
N TYR A 72 0.87 -11.47 7.01
CA TYR A 72 0.97 -12.52 8.01
C TYR A 72 2.41 -12.98 8.17
N LEU A 73 3.09 -12.41 9.16
CA LEU A 73 4.39 -12.89 9.60
C LEU A 73 4.20 -14.27 10.25
N LYS A 74 4.88 -15.28 9.71
CA LYS A 74 5.20 -16.50 10.46
C LYS A 74 6.41 -16.18 11.33
N LYS A 75 6.20 -15.99 12.63
CA LYS A 75 7.28 -16.07 13.62
C LYS A 75 7.14 -17.41 14.34
N ASP A 76 8.22 -18.17 14.42
CA ASP A 76 8.29 -19.41 15.21
C ASP A 76 7.22 -20.44 14.85
N GLY A 77 6.91 -20.58 13.55
CA GLY A 77 5.90 -21.53 13.04
C GLY A 77 4.44 -21.14 13.33
N LYS A 78 4.17 -20.12 14.15
CA LYS A 78 2.82 -19.60 14.41
C LYS A 78 2.50 -18.42 13.49
N MET A 79 1.32 -18.46 12.87
CA MET A 79 0.81 -17.34 12.07
C MET A 79 0.31 -16.23 12.99
N ILE A 80 1.03 -15.10 13.04
CA ILE A 80 0.59 -13.93 13.80
C ILE A 80 -0.41 -13.14 12.95
N LYS A 81 -1.70 -13.21 13.32
CA LYS A 81 -2.81 -12.53 12.63
C LYS A 81 -3.24 -11.24 13.35
N LYS A 82 -2.27 -10.41 13.77
CA LYS A 82 -2.50 -9.18 14.56
C LYS A 82 -2.43 -7.89 13.72
N ASN A 83 -2.66 -7.96 12.41
CA ASN A 83 -2.42 -6.82 11.52
C ASN A 83 -3.50 -5.71 11.59
N ALA A 84 -4.71 -5.99 12.09
CA ALA A 84 -5.79 -5.01 12.15
C ALA A 84 -6.22 -4.61 13.56
N SER A 85 -5.80 -5.32 14.61
CA SER A 85 -6.12 -4.95 15.99
C SER A 85 -5.44 -3.65 16.43
N THR A 86 -6.05 -3.01 17.43
CA THR A 86 -5.52 -1.88 18.21
C THR A 86 -5.13 -2.33 19.61
N ASP A 87 -4.46 -1.47 20.39
CA ASP A 87 -4.05 -1.80 21.76
C ASP A 87 -5.24 -2.01 22.71
N TYR A 88 -6.41 -1.47 22.35
CA TYR A 88 -7.67 -1.67 23.07
C TYR A 88 -8.35 -3.01 22.76
N ASP A 89 -7.97 -3.68 21.66
CA ASP A 89 -8.54 -4.97 21.31
C ASP A 89 -7.92 -6.09 22.15
N SER A 90 -8.75 -6.76 22.94
CA SER A 90 -8.34 -7.93 23.73
C SER A 90 -8.02 -9.16 22.86
N SER A 91 -8.56 -9.23 21.65
CA SER A 91 -8.39 -10.35 20.72
C SER A 91 -7.58 -9.96 19.49
N ASN A 92 -6.82 -10.91 18.96
CA ASN A 92 -6.09 -10.73 17.72
C ASN A 92 -7.06 -10.69 16.55
N LYS A 93 -7.15 -9.53 15.89
CA LYS A 93 -8.00 -9.30 14.73
C LYS A 93 -7.16 -9.08 13.48
N SER A 94 -7.63 -9.66 12.39
CA SER A 94 -7.08 -9.45 11.06
C SER A 94 -7.99 -8.55 10.23
N ILE A 95 -7.43 -7.97 9.16
CA ILE A 95 -8.15 -7.05 8.27
C ILE A 95 -9.28 -7.73 7.50
N LYS A 96 -9.22 -9.05 7.34
CA LYS A 96 -10.21 -9.84 6.63
C LYS A 96 -11.50 -9.92 7.44
N PRO A 97 -12.66 -9.55 6.89
CA PRO A 97 -13.94 -9.92 7.48
C PRO A 97 -14.14 -11.45 7.38
N LEU A 98 -15.10 -12.01 8.14
CA LEU A 98 -15.31 -13.46 8.27
C LEU A 98 -15.45 -14.22 6.93
N CYS A 99 -16.03 -13.58 5.91
CA CYS A 99 -16.24 -14.16 4.57
C CYS A 99 -15.34 -13.53 3.48
N GLY A 100 -14.30 -12.79 3.89
CA GLY A 100 -13.43 -12.04 2.99
C GLY A 100 -14.13 -10.83 2.34
N PHE A 101 -13.37 -10.06 1.55
CA PHE A 101 -13.89 -8.85 0.94
C PHE A 101 -14.79 -9.20 -0.26
N VAL A 102 -16.06 -8.79 -0.21
CA VAL A 102 -17.05 -9.04 -1.25
C VAL A 102 -16.54 -8.63 -2.63
N ARG A 103 -16.50 -9.60 -3.57
CA ARG A 103 -15.99 -9.48 -4.95
C ARG A 103 -14.48 -9.19 -5.09
N TYR A 104 -13.72 -9.15 -3.99
CA TYR A 104 -12.26 -9.02 -4.01
C TYR A 104 -11.57 -10.32 -3.61
N GLY A 105 -12.00 -10.92 -2.50
CA GLY A 105 -11.40 -12.11 -1.88
C GLY A 105 -10.65 -11.77 -0.60
N GLU A 106 -9.70 -12.63 -0.24
CA GLU A 106 -8.86 -12.45 0.93
C GLU A 106 -7.65 -11.54 0.67
N VAL A 107 -7.31 -10.68 1.63
CA VAL A 107 -6.11 -9.85 1.61
C VAL A 107 -5.03 -10.53 2.46
N THR A 108 -4.05 -11.15 1.82
CA THR A 108 -2.90 -11.75 2.52
C THR A 108 -1.75 -10.77 2.66
N ASN A 109 -1.43 -10.05 1.60
CA ASN A 109 -0.22 -9.23 1.50
C ASN A 109 -0.30 -7.94 2.34
N ASP A 110 0.80 -7.19 2.36
CA ASP A 110 0.85 -5.83 2.91
C ASP A 110 -0.29 -4.95 2.36
N PHE A 111 -0.87 -4.12 3.22
CA PHE A 111 -1.98 -3.26 2.86
C PHE A 111 -1.86 -1.87 3.48
N VAL A 112 -2.46 -0.89 2.80
CA VAL A 112 -2.60 0.48 3.28
C VAL A 112 -4.07 0.75 3.57
N MET A 113 -4.36 1.18 4.79
CA MET A 113 -5.67 1.75 5.14
C MET A 113 -5.60 3.25 4.96
N ARG A 114 -6.36 3.78 4.01
CA ARG A 114 -6.54 5.23 3.81
C ARG A 114 -7.85 5.67 4.45
N LYS A 115 -7.86 6.87 5.05
CA LYS A 115 -9.09 7.51 5.52
C LYS A 115 -9.99 7.89 4.34
N GLY A 116 -11.26 7.48 4.39
CA GLY A 116 -12.27 7.83 3.39
C GLY A 116 -12.38 6.85 2.22
N CYS A 117 -13.07 7.27 1.16
CA CYS A 117 -13.29 6.46 -0.04
C CYS A 117 -12.20 6.68 -1.10
N VAL A 118 -11.93 5.65 -1.88
CA VAL A 118 -10.99 5.68 -3.01
C VAL A 118 -11.78 5.55 -4.32
N VAL A 119 -11.26 6.16 -5.37
CA VAL A 119 -11.86 6.13 -6.69
C VAL A 119 -11.79 4.76 -7.37
N GLY A 120 -12.81 4.51 -8.18
CA GLY A 120 -12.89 3.34 -9.04
C GLY A 120 -13.50 2.11 -8.35
N THR A 121 -13.56 1.03 -9.10
CA THR A 121 -14.14 -0.24 -8.65
C THR A 121 -13.10 -1.09 -7.91
N LYS A 122 -13.60 -2.00 -7.07
CA LYS A 122 -12.82 -3.07 -6.44
C LYS A 122 -11.96 -3.81 -7.49
N LYS A 123 -10.78 -4.30 -7.07
CA LYS A 123 -9.79 -5.03 -7.90
C LYS A 123 -9.00 -4.21 -8.94
N GLY A 124 -9.40 -2.98 -9.26
CA GLY A 124 -8.58 -2.21 -10.19
C GLY A 124 -7.39 -1.55 -9.51
N VAL A 125 -6.34 -1.34 -10.31
CA VAL A 125 -5.06 -0.81 -9.85
C VAL A 125 -5.19 0.67 -9.52
N LEU A 126 -4.50 1.07 -8.47
CA LEU A 126 -4.41 2.44 -7.96
C LEU A 126 -2.93 2.79 -7.87
N THR A 127 -2.58 4.01 -8.27
CA THR A 127 -1.24 4.54 -8.05
C THR A 127 -1.31 5.50 -6.87
N LEU A 128 -0.47 5.28 -5.87
CA LEU A 128 -0.35 6.17 -4.72
C LEU A 128 0.84 7.10 -4.95
N CYS A 129 0.63 8.40 -4.80
CA CYS A 129 1.69 9.40 -4.89
C CYS A 129 1.83 10.13 -3.55
N LYS A 130 3.05 10.55 -3.22
CA LYS A 130 3.24 11.50 -2.12
C LYS A 130 2.62 12.84 -2.50
N SER A 131 2.05 13.53 -1.52
CA SER A 131 1.49 14.84 -1.82
C SER A 131 2.60 15.84 -2.14
N MET A 132 2.38 16.66 -3.17
CA MET A 132 3.34 17.68 -3.63
C MET A 132 3.58 18.78 -2.60
N LEU A 133 2.57 19.07 -1.77
CA LEU A 133 2.64 20.11 -0.75
C LEU A 133 2.75 19.46 0.63
N MET A 134 3.73 19.90 1.41
CA MET A 134 3.83 19.53 2.82
C MET A 134 2.54 19.97 3.53
N GLN A 135 1.80 19.00 4.04
CA GLN A 135 0.58 19.26 4.80
C GLN A 135 1.00 19.54 6.25
N THR A 136 0.69 20.74 6.75
CA THR A 136 0.76 21.04 8.18
C THR A 136 -0.31 20.24 8.93
N LYS A 137 0.06 19.74 10.11
CA LYS A 137 -0.84 18.95 10.98
C LYS A 137 -2.05 19.74 11.43
#